data_AF-A0A7S1E4C7-F1
#
_entry.id   AF-A0A7S1E4C7-F1
#
_cell.length_a   1.000
_cell.length_b   1.000
_cell.length_c   1.000
_cell.angle_alpha   90.00
_cell.angle_beta   90.00
_cell.angle_gamma   90.00
#
_symmetry.space_group_name_H-M   'P 1'
#
loop_
_entity.id
_entity.type
_entity.pdbx_description
1 polymer ?
#
loop_
_entity_poly.entity_id
_entity_poly.type
_entity_poly.pdbx_seq_one_letter_code
_entity_poly.pdbx_strand_id
1 'polypeptide(L)'
;VSMVVSMLLPRLEGAKEVMSMRTGAVPMGTLIAWVCATPIQFLYAAPMYRKAYLSVRAGAPGMDVLVMLGTTCAYVYSVMAVAIAWGDPEREVHNFFETSAVLITFVFLGKYLEEVAKGRTSSAISKLLELQPSTAILCEEGGDGVVTEREIDADLVQAGDTLKILPGGKIP
;
A
#
# COMPACT_ATOMS: atom_id res chain seq x y z
N VAL A 1 5.23 -24.71 6.00
CA VAL A 1 3.78 -25.01 5.83
C VAL A 1 3.13 -25.49 7.12
N SER A 2 3.90 -26.12 8.03
CA SER A 2 3.38 -26.66 9.29
C SER A 2 2.86 -25.63 10.30
N MET A 3 3.13 -24.32 10.16
CA MET A 3 2.80 -23.33 11.20
C MET A 3 1.50 -22.56 10.91
N VAL A 4 1.33 -21.96 9.71
CA VAL A 4 0.12 -21.18 9.40
C VAL A 4 -1.07 -22.09 9.09
N VAL A 5 -0.84 -23.21 8.40
CA VAL A 5 -1.92 -24.17 8.08
C VAL A 5 -2.40 -24.92 9.32
N SER A 6 -1.51 -25.26 10.27
CA SER A 6 -1.91 -25.89 11.54
C SER A 6 -2.65 -24.93 12.48
N MET A 7 -2.35 -23.63 12.42
CA MET A 7 -3.07 -22.60 13.16
C MET A 7 -4.43 -22.24 12.57
N LEU A 8 -4.58 -22.22 11.23
CA LEU A 8 -5.83 -21.83 10.57
C LEU A 8 -6.82 -22.98 10.35
N LEU A 9 -6.34 -24.23 10.25
CA LEU A 9 -7.19 -25.42 10.06
C LEU A 9 -7.02 -26.46 11.19
N PRO A 10 -7.27 -26.12 12.46
CA PRO A 10 -7.22 -27.09 13.55
C PRO A 10 -8.42 -28.07 13.55
N ARG A 11 -9.49 -27.79 12.78
CA ARG A 11 -10.76 -28.53 12.79
C ARG A 11 -10.92 -29.64 11.75
N LEU A 12 -9.99 -29.79 10.81
CA LEU A 12 -10.00 -30.90 9.86
C LEU A 12 -9.00 -31.94 10.33
N GLU A 13 -9.47 -32.98 11.03
CA GLU A 13 -8.63 -34.11 11.46
C GLU A 13 -7.84 -34.73 10.29
N GLY A 14 -8.39 -34.67 9.06
CA GLY A 14 -7.73 -35.10 7.82
C GLY A 14 -6.69 -34.14 7.23
N ALA A 15 -6.56 -32.90 7.71
CA ALA A 15 -5.57 -31.95 7.17
C ALA A 15 -4.13 -32.35 7.55
N LYS A 16 -3.94 -33.01 8.70
CA LYS A 16 -2.63 -33.53 9.11
C LYS A 16 -2.25 -34.80 8.34
N GLU A 17 -3.22 -35.65 8.02
CA GLU A 17 -3.02 -36.85 7.19
C GLU A 17 -2.72 -36.49 5.72
N VAL A 18 -3.46 -35.55 5.12
CA VAL A 18 -3.18 -35.08 3.76
C VAL A 18 -1.82 -34.35 3.68
N MET A 19 -1.40 -33.69 4.76
CA MET A 19 -0.11 -32.99 4.82
C MET A 19 1.08 -33.93 5.05
N SER A 20 0.87 -35.08 5.71
CA SER A 20 1.88 -36.13 5.88
C SER A 20 1.91 -37.12 4.71
N MET A 21 0.88 -37.13 3.85
CA MET A 21 0.81 -37.96 2.66
C MET A 21 1.88 -37.51 1.65
N ARG A 22 2.98 -38.25 1.58
CA ARG A 22 4.01 -38.09 0.55
C ARG A 22 3.47 -38.60 -0.78
N THR A 23 3.18 -37.69 -1.71
CA THR A 23 3.04 -38.03 -3.14
C THR A 23 4.44 -38.10 -3.76
N GLY A 24 5.18 -39.16 -3.46
CA GLY A 24 6.55 -39.36 -3.94
C GLY A 24 7.60 -38.56 -3.15
N ALA A 25 8.44 -37.78 -3.84
CA ALA A 25 9.63 -37.13 -3.27
C ALA A 25 9.37 -35.78 -2.57
N VAL A 26 8.16 -35.20 -2.69
CA VAL A 26 7.85 -33.86 -2.15
C VAL A 26 6.61 -33.93 -1.24
N PRO A 27 6.65 -33.33 -0.04
CA PRO A 27 5.48 -33.33 0.85
C PRO A 27 4.35 -32.47 0.26
N MET A 28 3.10 -32.97 0.35
CA MET A 28 1.91 -32.33 -0.21
C MET A 28 1.70 -30.90 0.31
N GLY A 29 2.11 -30.62 1.55
CA GLY A 29 2.09 -29.27 2.11
C GLY A 29 2.88 -28.27 1.27
N THR A 30 4.03 -28.66 0.71
CA THR A 30 4.86 -27.77 -0.12
C THR A 30 4.16 -27.41 -1.44
N LEU A 31 3.43 -28.36 -2.05
CA LEU A 31 2.66 -28.10 -3.27
C LEU A 31 1.51 -27.14 -3.02
N ILE A 32 0.77 -27.33 -1.91
CA ILE A 32 -0.30 -26.42 -1.51
C ILE A 32 0.25 -25.02 -1.27
N ALA A 33 1.35 -24.91 -0.54
CA ALA A 33 1.99 -23.61 -0.29
C ALA A 33 2.53 -22.96 -1.56
N TRP A 34 3.07 -23.74 -2.49
CA TRP A 34 3.51 -23.23 -3.79
C TRP A 34 2.33 -22.65 -4.59
N VAL A 35 1.23 -23.41 -4.70
CA VAL A 35 0.00 -22.98 -5.39
C VAL A 35 -0.61 -21.73 -4.76
N CYS A 36 -0.60 -21.62 -3.43
CA CYS A 36 -1.08 -20.42 -2.72
C CYS A 36 -0.10 -19.24 -2.82
N ALA A 37 1.21 -19.49 -2.79
CA ALA A 37 2.23 -18.44 -2.86
C ALA A 37 2.32 -17.82 -4.26
N THR A 38 2.12 -18.59 -5.34
CA THR A 38 2.15 -18.09 -6.71
C THR A 38 1.23 -16.89 -6.97
N PRO A 39 -0.09 -16.94 -6.68
CA PRO A 39 -0.96 -15.80 -6.92
C PRO A 39 -0.64 -14.62 -6.02
N ILE A 40 -0.19 -14.85 -4.77
CA ILE A 40 0.24 -13.78 -3.86
C ILE A 40 1.49 -13.07 -4.41
N GLN A 41 2.47 -13.84 -4.88
CA GLN A 41 3.71 -13.32 -5.46
C GLN A 41 3.45 -12.56 -6.77
N PHE A 42 2.66 -13.12 -7.69
CA PHE A 42 2.56 -12.59 -9.04
C PHE A 42 1.36 -11.66 -9.27
N LEU A 43 0.19 -11.90 -8.66
CA LEU A 43 -0.96 -11.00 -8.83
C LEU A 43 -0.91 -9.84 -7.83
N TYR A 44 -0.81 -10.14 -6.53
CA TYR A 44 -0.87 -9.10 -5.51
C TYR A 44 0.39 -8.21 -5.49
N ALA A 45 1.55 -8.79 -5.76
CA ALA A 45 2.80 -8.04 -5.77
C ALA A 45 3.11 -7.35 -7.12
N ALA A 46 2.35 -7.61 -8.20
CA ALA A 46 2.53 -6.98 -9.52
C ALA A 46 2.74 -5.44 -9.48
N PRO A 47 1.89 -4.63 -8.80
CA PRO A 47 2.08 -3.19 -8.76
C PRO A 47 3.39 -2.77 -8.05
N MET A 48 3.82 -3.51 -7.03
CA MET A 48 5.10 -3.27 -6.37
C MET A 48 6.28 -3.65 -7.28
N TYR A 49 6.18 -4.70 -8.11
CA TYR A 49 7.24 -5.07 -9.05
C TYR A 49 7.46 -3.98 -10.07
N ARG A 50 6.36 -3.38 -10.57
CA ARG A 50 6.42 -2.24 -11.49
C ARG A 50 7.08 -1.03 -10.82
N LYS A 51 6.72 -0.70 -9.57
CA LYS A 51 7.34 0.40 -8.81
C LYS A 51 8.83 0.15 -8.58
N ALA A 52 9.20 -1.07 -8.18
CA ALA A 52 10.58 -1.47 -7.98
C ALA A 52 11.39 -1.32 -9.27
N TYR A 53 10.91 -1.88 -10.39
CA TYR A 53 11.59 -1.79 -11.69
C TYR A 53 11.80 -0.35 -12.15
N LEU A 54 10.76 0.50 -12.04
CA LEU A 54 10.85 1.91 -12.40
C LEU A 54 11.86 2.67 -11.53
N SER A 55 11.88 2.40 -10.22
CA SER A 55 12.80 3.06 -9.29
C SER A 55 14.27 2.69 -9.52
N VAL A 56 14.54 1.42 -9.88
CA VAL A 56 15.88 0.98 -10.31
C VAL A 56 16.29 1.67 -11.61
N ARG A 57 15.38 1.73 -12.60
CA ARG A 57 15.66 2.43 -13.87
C ARG A 57 15.92 3.93 -13.67
N ALA A 58 15.27 4.54 -12.69
CA ALA A 58 15.47 5.93 -12.30
C ALA A 58 16.76 6.16 -11.48
N GLY A 59 17.51 5.11 -11.15
CA GLY A 59 18.75 5.20 -10.37
C GLY A 59 18.54 5.44 -8.87
N ALA A 60 17.29 5.37 -8.38
CA ALA A 60 16.93 5.63 -6.99
C ALA A 60 16.17 4.43 -6.41
N PRO A 61 16.87 3.33 -6.04
CA PRO A 61 16.23 2.15 -5.50
C PRO A 61 15.57 2.45 -4.15
N GLY A 62 14.24 2.30 -4.10
CA GLY A 62 13.45 2.52 -2.88
C GLY A 62 13.17 1.23 -2.09
N MET A 63 12.36 1.36 -1.03
CA MET A 63 11.93 0.24 -0.18
C MET A 63 11.32 -0.92 -0.98
N ASP A 64 10.61 -0.62 -2.07
CA ASP A 64 9.96 -1.61 -2.93
C ASP A 64 10.96 -2.57 -3.59
N VAL A 65 12.17 -2.10 -3.90
CA VAL A 65 13.20 -2.90 -4.58
C VAL A 65 13.74 -3.98 -3.65
N LEU A 66 14.05 -3.62 -2.40
CA LEU A 66 14.61 -4.54 -1.42
C LEU A 66 13.62 -5.67 -1.10
N VAL A 67 12.35 -5.30 -0.88
CA VAL A 67 11.28 -6.26 -0.60
C VAL A 67 11.09 -7.20 -1.78
N MET A 68 11.08 -6.67 -3.00
CA MET A 68 10.87 -7.49 -4.19
C MET A 68 12.01 -8.42 -4.49
N LEU A 69 13.26 -7.98 -4.36
CA LEU A 69 14.41 -8.86 -4.50
C LEU A 69 14.39 -9.96 -3.44
N GLY A 70 14.15 -9.63 -2.17
CA GLY A 70 14.15 -10.60 -1.08
C GLY A 70 13.09 -11.70 -1.27
N THR A 71 11.86 -11.33 -1.61
CA THR A 71 10.77 -12.29 -1.80
C THR A 71 10.96 -13.11 -3.09
N THR A 72 11.46 -12.50 -4.16
CA THR A 72 11.79 -13.21 -5.41
C THR A 72 12.90 -14.22 -5.18
N CYS A 73 13.97 -13.84 -4.48
CA CYS A 73 15.07 -14.75 -4.14
C CYS A 73 14.57 -15.92 -3.30
N ALA A 74 13.75 -15.67 -2.28
CA ALA A 74 13.16 -16.72 -1.45
C ALA A 74 12.26 -17.67 -2.25
N TYR A 75 11.46 -17.13 -3.18
CA TYR A 75 10.60 -17.90 -4.06
C TYR A 75 11.41 -18.78 -5.03
N VAL A 76 12.39 -18.20 -5.73
CA VAL A 76 13.25 -18.92 -6.69
C VAL A 76 14.07 -19.99 -5.99
N TYR A 77 14.64 -19.69 -4.81
CA TYR A 77 15.32 -20.68 -3.98
C TYR A 77 14.38 -21.86 -3.69
N SER A 78 13.15 -21.57 -3.23
CA SER A 78 12.18 -22.61 -2.88
C SER A 78 11.78 -23.48 -4.08
N VAL A 79 11.65 -22.89 -5.28
CA VAL A 79 11.39 -23.63 -6.52
C VAL A 79 12.56 -24.54 -6.89
N MET A 80 13.80 -24.03 -6.85
CA MET A 80 14.99 -24.85 -7.13
C MET A 80 15.14 -25.98 -6.11
N ALA A 81 14.85 -25.70 -4.85
CA ALA A 81 14.90 -26.68 -3.78
C ALA A 81 13.92 -27.85 -4.06
N VAL A 82 12.68 -27.55 -4.46
CA VAL A 82 11.70 -28.57 -4.87
C VAL A 82 12.15 -29.33 -6.12
N ALA A 83 12.74 -28.65 -7.10
CA ALA A 83 13.25 -29.29 -8.31
C ALA A 83 14.39 -30.28 -8.01
N ILE A 84 15.28 -29.96 -7.07
CA ILE A 84 16.36 -30.86 -6.63
C ILE A 84 15.78 -32.06 -5.86
N ALA A 85 14.79 -31.83 -4.99
CA ALA A 85 14.11 -32.90 -4.25
C ALA A 85 13.43 -33.92 -5.17
N TRP A 86 12.95 -33.50 -6.35
CA TRP A 86 12.44 -34.43 -7.36
C TRP A 86 13.50 -35.34 -7.97
N GLY A 87 14.77 -34.93 -8.01
CA GLY A 87 15.87 -35.75 -8.50
C GLY A 87 16.50 -36.66 -7.43
N ASP A 88 16.38 -36.28 -6.15
CA ASP A 88 16.94 -37.02 -5.01
C ASP A 88 15.96 -37.01 -3.81
N PRO A 89 15.12 -38.06 -3.66
CA PRO A 89 14.06 -38.12 -2.66
C PRO A 89 14.52 -38.25 -1.20
N GLU A 90 15.79 -38.59 -0.95
CA GLU A 90 16.33 -38.75 0.41
C GLU A 90 16.82 -37.44 1.01
N ARG A 91 16.98 -36.39 0.18
CA ARG A 91 17.47 -35.11 0.64
C ARG A 91 16.35 -34.32 1.31
N GLU A 92 16.50 -34.05 2.60
CA GLU A 92 15.60 -33.12 3.29
C GLU A 92 15.79 -31.71 2.73
N VAL A 93 14.73 -31.18 2.10
CA VAL A 93 14.76 -29.86 1.49
C VAL A 93 13.85 -28.91 2.24
N HIS A 94 14.47 -27.90 2.87
CA HIS A 94 13.77 -26.77 3.46
C HIS A 94 13.30 -25.79 2.38
N ASN A 95 12.01 -25.45 2.41
CA ASN A 95 11.38 -24.48 1.51
C ASN A 95 10.86 -23.27 2.29
N PHE A 96 10.84 -22.10 1.63
CA PHE A 96 10.47 -20.81 2.21
C PHE A 96 9.25 -20.18 1.52
N PHE A 97 8.45 -20.96 0.79
CA PHE A 97 7.25 -20.47 0.11
C PHE A 97 6.29 -19.75 1.07
N GLU A 98 6.04 -20.35 2.24
CA GLU A 98 5.19 -19.75 3.28
C GLU A 98 5.79 -18.45 3.81
N THR A 99 7.07 -18.45 4.16
CA THR A 99 7.76 -17.26 4.69
C THR A 99 7.71 -16.11 3.69
N SER A 100 7.95 -16.38 2.40
CA SER A 100 7.88 -15.37 1.34
C SER A 100 6.47 -14.78 1.20
N ALA A 101 5.42 -15.62 1.21
CA ALA A 101 4.03 -15.17 1.09
C ALA A 101 3.58 -14.34 2.31
N VAL A 102 3.96 -14.77 3.52
CA VAL A 102 3.68 -14.03 4.77
C VAL A 102 4.39 -12.67 4.74
N LEU A 103 5.67 -12.62 4.38
CA LEU A 103 6.42 -11.37 4.26
C LEU A 103 5.77 -10.39 3.28
N ILE A 104 5.37 -10.86 2.09
CA ILE A 104 4.67 -10.02 1.11
C ILE A 104 3.40 -9.44 1.71
N THR A 105 2.61 -10.29 2.37
CA THR A 105 1.32 -9.89 2.97
C THR A 105 1.53 -8.81 4.04
N PHE A 106 2.50 -8.98 4.93
CA PHE A 106 2.82 -8.01 5.98
C PHE A 106 3.32 -6.69 5.43
N VAL A 107 4.21 -6.71 4.43
CA VAL A 107 4.70 -5.47 3.80
C VAL A 107 3.56 -4.74 3.11
N PHE A 108 2.70 -5.48 2.39
CA PHE A 108 1.57 -4.89 1.70
C PHE A 108 0.56 -4.28 2.68
N LEU A 109 0.29 -4.98 3.79
CA LEU A 109 -0.54 -4.47 4.87
C LEU A 109 0.05 -3.19 5.50
N GLY A 110 1.36 -3.17 5.75
CA GLY A 110 2.04 -2.00 6.26
C GLY A 110 1.90 -0.79 5.33
N LYS A 111 2.10 -0.99 4.03
CA LYS A 111 1.89 0.05 3.01
C LYS A 111 0.45 0.52 2.93
N TYR A 112 -0.51 -0.39 3.05
CA TYR A 112 -1.92 -0.04 3.09
C TYR A 112 -2.23 0.85 4.29
N LEU A 113 -1.74 0.50 5.48
CA LEU A 113 -1.92 1.32 6.69
C LEU A 113 -1.24 2.69 6.55
N GLU A 114 -0.06 2.74 5.93
CA GLU A 114 0.66 3.98 5.64
C GLU A 114 -0.15 4.89 4.70
N GLU A 115 -0.69 4.36 3.61
CA GLU A 115 -1.51 5.12 2.66
C GLU A 115 -2.82 5.61 3.31
N VAL A 116 -3.47 4.77 4.12
CA VAL A 116 -4.68 5.15 4.87
C VAL A 116 -4.39 6.29 5.85
N ALA A 117 -3.27 6.23 6.57
CA ALA A 117 -2.86 7.29 7.48
C ALA A 117 -2.61 8.62 6.75
N LYS A 118 -1.87 8.57 5.63
CA LYS A 118 -1.62 9.76 4.79
C LYS A 118 -2.91 10.34 4.21
N GLY A 119 -3.85 9.49 3.77
CA GLY A 119 -5.14 9.92 3.25
C GLY A 119 -5.98 10.68 4.27
N ARG A 120 -5.97 10.24 5.54
CA ARG A 120 -6.66 10.96 6.63
C ARG A 120 -6.05 12.34 6.90
N THR A 121 -4.73 12.45 6.93
CA THR A 121 -4.05 13.74 7.10
C THR A 121 -4.33 14.67 5.92
N SER A 122 -4.28 14.15 4.69
CA SER A 122 -4.61 14.92 3.49
C SER A 122 -6.04 15.47 3.55
N SER A 123 -7.01 14.66 3.98
CA SER A 123 -8.40 15.10 4.11
C SER A 123 -8.58 16.21 5.15
N ALA A 124 -7.86 16.14 6.27
CA ALA A 124 -7.89 17.21 7.28
C ALA A 124 -7.31 18.52 6.74
N ILE A 125 -6.21 18.46 5.98
CA ILE A 125 -5.63 19.63 5.31
C ILE A 125 -6.61 20.21 4.29
N SER A 126 -7.23 19.37 3.46
CA SER A 126 -8.23 19.82 2.48
C SER A 126 -9.40 20.54 3.16
N LYS A 127 -9.89 20.06 4.30
CA LYS A 127 -10.94 20.74 5.08
C LYS A 127 -10.50 22.08 5.65
N LEU A 128 -9.23 22.24 6.01
CA LEU A 128 -8.69 23.53 6.44
C LEU A 128 -8.65 24.52 5.26
N LEU A 129 -8.26 24.06 4.07
CA LEU A 129 -8.26 24.88 2.85
C LEU A 129 -9.69 25.30 2.45
N GLU A 130 -10.68 24.42 2.60
CA GLU A 130 -12.09 24.77 2.36
C GLU A 130 -12.65 25.83 3.33
N LEU A 131 -12.03 26.00 4.51
CA LEU A 131 -12.43 27.03 5.46
C LEU A 131 -11.92 28.42 5.09
N GLN A 132 -10.92 28.53 4.22
CA GLN A 132 -10.48 29.82 3.68
C GLN A 132 -11.49 30.30 2.63
N PRO A 133 -12.08 31.50 2.79
CA PRO A 133 -12.95 32.08 1.76
C PRO A 133 -12.13 32.43 0.52
N SER A 134 -12.67 32.12 -0.66
CA SER A 134 -12.05 32.44 -1.95
C SER A 134 -12.37 33.84 -2.45
N THR A 135 -13.39 34.50 -1.90
CA THR A 135 -13.83 35.83 -2.34
C THR A 135 -14.04 36.78 -1.17
N ALA A 136 -13.75 38.05 -1.40
CA ALA A 136 -13.93 39.17 -0.49
C ALA A 136 -14.74 40.27 -1.19
N ILE A 137 -15.59 40.99 -0.46
CA ILE A 137 -16.34 42.12 -1.00
C ILE A 137 -15.64 43.40 -0.58
N LEU A 138 -14.97 44.05 -1.53
CA LEU A 138 -14.30 45.34 -1.34
C LEU A 138 -15.30 46.49 -1.46
N CYS A 139 -15.25 47.41 -0.50
CA CYS A 139 -15.96 48.68 -0.53
C CYS A 139 -14.98 49.80 -0.83
N GLU A 140 -15.10 50.41 -2.01
CA GLU A 140 -14.35 51.61 -2.38
C GLU A 140 -15.23 52.85 -2.15
N GLU A 141 -14.72 53.85 -1.43
CA GLU A 141 -15.38 55.16 -1.34
C GLU A 141 -15.05 55.98 -2.59
N GLY A 142 -16.05 56.13 -3.47
CA GLY A 142 -15.97 57.08 -4.58
C GLY A 142 -16.02 58.52 -4.08
N GLY A 143 -15.36 59.45 -4.78
CA GLY A 143 -15.20 60.86 -4.41
C GLY A 143 -16.50 61.67 -4.17
N ASP A 144 -17.67 61.11 -4.45
CA ASP A 144 -19.00 61.69 -4.22
C ASP A 144 -19.79 61.00 -3.08
N GLY A 145 -19.14 60.21 -2.21
CA GLY A 145 -19.80 59.48 -1.11
C GLY A 145 -20.58 58.25 -1.57
N VAL A 146 -20.40 57.82 -2.82
CA VAL A 146 -20.96 56.57 -3.35
C VAL A 146 -20.02 55.43 -2.97
N VAL A 147 -20.50 54.51 -2.14
CA VAL A 147 -19.80 53.27 -1.82
C VAL A 147 -20.04 52.27 -2.95
N THR A 148 -19.00 51.92 -3.70
CA THR A 148 -19.08 50.87 -4.72
C THR A 148 -18.62 49.54 -4.14
N GLU A 149 -19.48 48.52 -4.24
CA GLU A 149 -19.20 47.15 -3.79
C GLU A 149 -18.68 46.32 -4.96
N ARG A 150 -17.51 45.69 -4.78
CA ARG A 150 -16.90 44.82 -5.80
C ARG A 150 -16.43 43.51 -5.17
N GLU A 151 -16.83 42.40 -5.77
CA GLU A 151 -16.29 41.08 -5.40
C GLU A 151 -14.90 40.90 -6.00
N ILE A 152 -13.92 40.62 -5.15
CA ILE A 152 -12.52 40.37 -5.51
C ILE A 152 -12.06 39.04 -4.92
N ASP A 153 -11.00 38.47 -5.48
CA ASP A 153 -10.35 37.28 -4.92
C ASP A 153 -9.73 37.63 -3.56
N ALA A 154 -9.83 36.74 -2.57
CA ALA A 154 -9.24 36.93 -1.26
C ALA A 154 -7.71 37.14 -1.33
N ASP A 155 -7.05 36.55 -2.33
CA ASP A 155 -5.60 36.71 -2.56
C ASP A 155 -5.21 38.13 -3.04
N LEU A 156 -6.17 38.93 -3.50
CA LEU A 156 -5.94 40.28 -4.03
C LEU A 156 -6.19 41.39 -2.99
N VAL A 157 -6.64 41.04 -1.79
CA VAL A 157 -6.90 41.98 -0.69
C VAL A 157 -5.58 42.55 -0.15
N GLN A 158 -5.52 43.87 0.04
CA GLN A 158 -4.34 44.56 0.57
C GLN A 158 -4.60 45.19 1.95
N ALA A 159 -3.51 45.45 2.68
CA ALA A 159 -3.58 46.09 3.98
C ALA A 159 -4.06 47.54 3.84
N GLY A 160 -5.24 47.84 4.40
CA GLY A 160 -5.89 49.15 4.31
C GLY A 160 -7.24 49.13 3.58
N ASP A 161 -7.58 48.02 2.93
CA ASP A 161 -8.86 47.84 2.25
C ASP A 161 -10.03 47.73 3.23
N THR A 162 -11.18 48.31 2.86
CA THR A 162 -12.42 48.20 3.64
C THR A 162 -13.30 47.10 3.03
N LEU A 163 -13.51 46.01 3.79
CA LEU A 163 -14.29 44.87 3.32
C LEU A 163 -15.66 44.81 3.99
N LYS A 164 -16.68 44.40 3.24
CA LYS A 164 -18.04 44.14 3.73
C LYS A 164 -18.24 42.65 3.97
N ILE A 165 -18.51 42.26 5.21
CA ILE A 165 -18.79 40.87 5.60
C ILE A 165 -20.28 40.70 5.85
N LEU A 166 -20.93 39.82 5.10
CA LEU A 166 -22.33 39.47 5.31
C LEU A 166 -22.51 38.60 6.57
N PRO A 167 -23.64 38.68 7.27
CA PRO A 167 -23.91 37.82 8.43
C PRO A 167 -23.82 36.34 8.05
N GLY A 168 -22.94 35.59 8.72
CA GLY A 168 -22.67 34.17 8.41
C GLY A 168 -21.59 33.94 7.35
N GLY A 169 -21.00 34.99 6.79
CA GLY A 169 -19.83 34.92 5.90
C GLY A 169 -18.54 34.59 6.65
N LYS A 170 -17.58 33.97 5.93
CA LYS A 170 -16.21 33.74 6.42
C LYS A 170 -15.39 35.02 6.29
N ILE A 171 -14.46 35.24 7.22
CA ILE A 171 -13.56 36.40 7.21
C ILE A 171 -12.39 36.08 6.26
N PRO A 172 -12.21 36.82 5.16
CA PRO A 172 -11.06 36.69 4.27
C PRO A 172 -9.78 37.27 4.85
#